data_AF-A0A938N7W1-F1
#
_entry.id   AF-A0A938N7W1-F1
#
_cell.length_a   1.000
_cell.length_b   1.000
_cell.length_c   1.000
_cell.angle_alpha   90.00
_cell.angle_beta   90.00
_cell.angle_gamma   90.00
#
_symmetry.space_group_name_H-M   'P 1'
#
loop_
_entity.id
_entity.type
_entity.pdbx_description
1 polymer ?
#
loop_
_entity_poly.entity_id
_entity_poly.type
_entity_poly.pdbx_seq_one_letter_code
_entity_poly.pdbx_strand_id
1 'polypeptide(L)'
;MALIDIRINPSRKELIVFSFLWLIFFALLARLAFWSPTTLLYAAGVTGLCFLTSIVINAEQPRRAQLMGVAIPLTLLMIGGLERFLGVPPRVIAGASIAVGATGCIVTLVSSKVGTRLYTGWMYAALPIGWTISHALLALIYYAVLTPIGLVMRLLGNDPMQRRLDRAATTYWSEHRPPTDPKRYFRQF
;
A
#
# COMPACT_ATOMS: atom_id res chain seq x y z
N MET A 1 -2.92 17.23 1.05
CA MET A 1 -3.50 16.52 2.21
C MET A 1 -3.09 15.06 2.10
N ALA A 2 -2.09 14.62 2.87
CA ALA A 2 -1.53 13.26 2.74
C ALA A 2 -2.56 12.22 3.24
N LEU A 3 -2.96 11.29 2.37
CA LEU A 3 -3.99 10.28 2.66
C LEU A 3 -3.53 9.20 3.66
N ILE A 4 -2.23 9.15 3.99
CA ILE A 4 -1.63 8.19 4.92
C ILE A 4 -0.90 8.98 5.99
N ASP A 5 -1.49 9.08 7.17
CA ASP A 5 -0.85 9.69 8.33
C ASP A 5 -0.11 8.59 9.11
N ILE A 6 1.22 8.69 9.14
CA ILE A 6 2.04 7.68 9.83
C ILE A 6 2.03 8.02 11.32
N ARG A 7 1.51 7.09 12.13
CA ARG A 7 1.55 7.20 13.59
C ARG A 7 2.99 7.09 14.10
N ILE A 8 3.62 8.22 14.41
CA ILE A 8 5.03 8.31 14.86
C ILE A 8 5.22 7.77 16.29
N ASN A 9 4.16 7.75 17.11
CA ASN A 9 4.17 7.24 18.48
C ASN A 9 3.17 6.09 18.66
N PRO A 10 3.56 4.85 18.30
CA PRO A 10 2.68 3.69 18.42
C PRO A 10 2.43 3.31 19.88
N SER A 11 1.23 2.81 20.15
CA SER A 11 0.87 2.22 21.42
C SER A 11 1.61 0.89 21.65
N ARG A 12 1.70 0.44 22.91
CA ARG A 12 2.32 -0.85 23.24
C ARG A 12 1.67 -2.03 22.52
N LYS A 13 0.35 -1.99 22.29
CA LYS A 13 -0.37 -3.02 21.53
C LYS A 13 0.06 -3.05 20.07
N GLU A 14 0.20 -1.89 19.44
CA GLU A 14 0.68 -1.77 18.05
C GLU A 14 2.11 -2.28 17.90
N LEU A 15 2.99 -2.00 18.87
CA LEU A 15 4.35 -2.56 18.87
C LEU A 15 4.36 -4.09 19.00
N ILE A 16 3.48 -4.67 19.81
CA ILE A 16 3.35 -6.13 19.93
C ILE A 16 2.88 -6.74 18.60
N VAL A 17 1.82 -6.19 18.00
CA VAL A 17 1.31 -6.64 16.70
C VAL A 17 2.39 -6.52 15.63
N PHE A 18 3.10 -5.39 15.58
CA PHE A 18 4.23 -5.19 14.68
C PHE A 18 5.33 -6.25 14.88
N SER A 19 5.66 -6.59 16.11
CA SER A 19 6.69 -7.59 16.43
C SER A 19 6.34 -8.98 15.87
N PHE A 20 5.06 -9.38 16.00
CA PHE A 20 4.59 -10.63 15.42
C PHE A 20 4.57 -10.59 13.89
N LEU A 21 4.08 -9.49 13.30
CA LEU A 21 4.09 -9.32 11.83
C LEU A 21 5.51 -9.31 11.27
N TRP A 22 6.46 -8.69 11.97
CA TRP A 22 7.87 -8.68 11.63
C TRP A 22 8.44 -10.10 11.59
N LEU A 23 8.18 -10.89 12.64
CA LEU A 23 8.64 -12.27 12.70
C LEU A 23 8.05 -13.12 11.55
N ILE A 24 6.75 -12.98 11.27
CA ILE A 24 6.09 -13.66 10.16
C ILE A 24 6.70 -13.25 8.83
N PHE A 25 6.94 -11.96 8.60
CA PHE A 25 7.56 -11.45 7.38
C PHE A 25 8.94 -12.08 7.14
N PHE A 26 9.81 -12.10 8.16
CA PHE A 26 11.14 -12.69 8.03
C PHE A 26 11.11 -14.21 7.89
N ALA A 27 10.14 -14.89 8.52
CA ALA A 27 9.93 -16.32 8.30
C ALA A 27 9.49 -16.64 6.86
N LEU A 28 8.61 -15.82 6.29
CA LEU A 28 8.22 -15.93 4.88
C LEU A 28 9.40 -15.64 3.95
N LEU A 29 10.20 -14.60 4.25
CA LEU A 29 11.40 -14.27 3.48
C LEU A 29 12.41 -15.42 3.50
N ALA A 30 12.65 -16.03 4.66
CA ALA A 30 13.49 -17.21 4.81
C ALA A 30 12.93 -18.41 4.02
N ARG A 31 11.61 -18.62 4.05
CA ARG A 31 10.94 -19.70 3.30
C ARG A 31 11.05 -19.51 1.79
N LEU A 32 10.94 -18.27 1.32
CA LEU A 32 11.09 -17.90 -0.09
C LEU A 32 12.52 -18.08 -0.56
N ALA A 33 13.51 -17.63 0.23
CA ALA A 33 14.92 -17.85 -0.02
C ALA A 33 15.24 -19.35 -0.18
N PHE A 34 14.62 -20.20 0.64
CA PHE A 34 14.83 -21.63 0.56
C PHE A 34 14.19 -22.30 -0.67
N TRP A 35 13.11 -21.74 -1.23
CA TRP A 35 12.40 -22.35 -2.35
C TRP A 35 13.10 -22.03 -3.69
N SER A 36 13.41 -20.77 -3.96
CA SER A 36 14.08 -20.41 -5.20
C SER A 36 14.89 -19.11 -5.08
N PRO A 37 16.16 -19.11 -5.49
CA PRO A 37 17.01 -17.92 -5.51
C PRO A 37 16.44 -16.78 -6.35
N THR A 38 15.75 -17.12 -7.43
CA THR A 38 15.25 -16.12 -8.39
C THR A 38 14.05 -15.36 -7.85
N THR A 39 13.28 -15.96 -6.94
CA THR A 39 12.07 -15.35 -6.37
C THR A 39 12.39 -14.07 -5.62
N LEU A 40 13.52 -14.02 -4.89
CA LEU A 40 13.95 -12.82 -4.19
C LEU A 40 14.33 -11.68 -5.14
N LEU A 41 14.95 -12.00 -6.28
CA LEU A 41 15.28 -11.01 -7.31
C LEU A 41 14.03 -10.47 -8.00
N TYR A 42 13.03 -11.32 -8.28
CA TYR A 42 11.74 -10.87 -8.79
C TYR A 42 11.02 -9.97 -7.78
N ALA A 43 11.01 -10.35 -6.48
CA ALA A 43 10.43 -9.53 -5.42
C ALA A 43 11.14 -8.18 -5.29
N ALA A 44 12.47 -8.14 -5.41
CA ALA A 44 13.25 -6.90 -5.46
C ALA A 44 12.87 -6.03 -6.67
N GLY A 45 12.70 -6.64 -7.85
CA GLY A 45 12.25 -5.94 -9.05
C GLY A 45 10.86 -5.34 -8.91
N VAL A 46 9.89 -6.10 -8.38
CA VAL A 46 8.51 -5.63 -8.17
C VAL A 46 8.46 -4.51 -7.14
N THR A 47 9.10 -4.70 -5.97
CA THR A 47 9.14 -3.66 -4.93
C THR A 47 9.92 -2.42 -5.37
N GLY A 48 10.96 -2.61 -6.20
CA GLY A 48 11.72 -1.53 -6.81
C GLY A 48 10.87 -0.73 -7.80
N LEU A 49 10.08 -1.42 -8.63
CA LEU A 49 9.14 -0.76 -9.54
C LEU A 49 8.08 0.03 -8.74
N CYS A 50 7.50 -0.54 -7.69
CA CYS A 50 6.56 0.16 -6.82
C CYS A 50 7.19 1.41 -6.16
N PHE A 51 8.45 1.31 -5.75
CA PHE A 51 9.19 2.45 -5.23
C PHE A 51 9.38 3.54 -6.29
N LEU A 52 9.77 3.16 -7.51
CA LEU A 52 9.94 4.10 -8.63
C LEU A 52 8.62 4.73 -9.07
N THR A 53 7.53 3.98 -9.14
CA THR A 53 6.21 4.55 -9.47
C THR A 53 5.78 5.53 -8.39
N SER A 54 6.01 5.21 -7.12
CA SER A 54 5.74 6.15 -6.04
C SER A 54 6.63 7.38 -6.12
N ILE A 55 7.93 7.28 -6.40
CA ILE A 55 8.81 8.47 -6.41
C ILE A 55 8.45 9.43 -7.55
N VAL A 56 7.97 8.89 -8.68
CA VAL A 56 7.58 9.68 -9.85
C VAL A 56 6.22 10.33 -9.68
N ILE A 57 5.22 9.58 -9.18
CA ILE A 57 3.82 10.03 -9.20
C ILE A 57 3.45 10.76 -7.89
N ASN A 58 4.04 10.38 -6.77
CA ASN A 58 3.68 10.90 -5.45
C ASN A 58 4.43 12.21 -5.12
N ALA A 59 4.26 13.26 -5.92
CA ALA A 59 5.00 14.51 -5.74
C ALA A 59 4.67 15.27 -4.43
N GLU A 60 3.54 14.94 -3.80
CA GLU A 60 3.01 15.62 -2.61
C GLU A 60 3.69 15.20 -1.29
N GLN A 61 4.33 14.03 -1.24
CA GLN A 61 4.96 13.51 -0.02
C GLN A 61 6.42 14.00 0.11
N PRO A 62 6.93 14.20 1.34
CA PRO A 62 8.31 14.65 1.54
C PRO A 62 9.31 13.61 0.99
N ARG A 63 10.24 14.07 0.16
CA ARG A 63 11.25 13.20 -0.51
C ARG A 63 12.01 12.31 0.46
N ARG A 64 12.32 12.78 1.68
CA ARG A 64 13.01 11.99 2.70
C ARG A 64 12.25 10.73 3.09
N ALA A 65 10.92 10.84 3.29
CA ALA A 65 10.08 9.70 3.64
C ALA A 65 9.99 8.70 2.48
N GLN A 66 9.91 9.20 1.25
CA GLN A 66 9.88 8.35 0.07
C GLN A 66 11.19 7.59 -0.10
N LEU A 67 12.33 8.26 0.01
CA LEU A 67 13.66 7.65 -0.14
C LEU A 67 13.90 6.50 0.85
N MET A 68 13.28 6.52 2.04
CA MET A 68 13.36 5.39 2.98
C MET A 68 12.74 4.10 2.41
N GLY A 69 11.81 4.21 1.45
CA GLY A 69 11.25 3.08 0.72
C GLY A 69 12.24 2.31 -0.13
N VAL A 70 13.42 2.87 -0.44
CA VAL A 70 14.47 2.16 -1.17
C VAL A 70 15.03 0.97 -0.37
N ALA A 71 14.86 0.98 0.95
CA ALA A 71 15.42 -0.05 1.84
C ALA A 71 14.90 -1.45 1.52
N ILE A 72 13.62 -1.60 1.18
CA ILE A 72 13.02 -2.91 0.88
C ILE A 72 13.58 -3.52 -0.42
N PRO A 73 13.50 -2.86 -1.60
CA PRO A 73 14.06 -3.43 -2.81
C PRO A 73 15.58 -3.62 -2.72
N LEU A 74 16.31 -2.72 -2.04
CA LEU A 74 17.75 -2.85 -1.87
C LEU A 74 18.13 -4.06 -1.01
N THR A 75 17.43 -4.29 0.10
CA THR A 75 17.68 -5.47 0.96
C THR A 75 17.34 -6.77 0.23
N LEU A 76 16.23 -6.82 -0.50
CA LEU A 76 15.86 -8.00 -1.31
C LEU A 76 16.88 -8.25 -2.43
N LEU A 77 17.34 -7.20 -3.12
CA LEU A 77 18.34 -7.31 -4.17
C LEU A 77 19.69 -7.75 -3.61
N MET A 78 20.08 -7.24 -2.44
CA MET A 78 21.30 -7.68 -1.75
C MET A 78 21.21 -9.17 -1.41
N ILE A 79 20.11 -9.62 -0.78
CA ILE A 79 19.96 -11.03 -0.38
C ILE A 79 19.93 -11.96 -1.62
N GLY A 80 19.13 -11.64 -2.64
CA GLY A 80 19.09 -12.43 -3.87
C GLY A 80 20.42 -12.38 -4.65
N GLY A 81 21.14 -11.26 -4.57
CA GLY A 81 22.47 -11.10 -5.15
C GLY A 81 23.55 -11.93 -4.45
N LEU A 82 23.54 -11.97 -3.11
CA LEU A 82 24.43 -12.83 -2.31
C LEU A 82 24.22 -14.31 -2.67
N GLU A 83 22.97 -14.73 -2.85
CA GLU A 83 22.64 -16.09 -3.25
C GLU A 83 23.12 -16.41 -4.68
N ARG A 84 22.88 -15.50 -5.64
CA ARG A 84 23.16 -15.73 -7.06
C ARG A 84 24.63 -15.55 -7.45
N PHE A 85 25.32 -14.55 -6.91
CA PHE A 85 26.67 -14.17 -7.31
C PHE A 85 27.75 -14.70 -6.37
N LEU A 86 27.48 -14.76 -5.06
CA LEU A 86 28.44 -15.25 -4.07
C LEU A 86 28.23 -16.72 -3.69
N GLY A 87 27.19 -17.37 -4.24
CA GLY A 87 26.92 -18.80 -4.02
C GLY A 87 26.63 -19.14 -2.56
N VAL A 88 26.17 -18.17 -1.77
CA VAL A 88 25.84 -18.39 -0.36
C VAL A 88 24.71 -19.41 -0.28
N PRO A 89 24.86 -20.51 0.49
CA PRO A 89 23.86 -21.56 0.50
C PRO A 89 22.53 -21.04 1.11
N PRO A 90 21.36 -21.37 0.52
CA PRO A 90 20.07 -20.81 0.94
C PRO A 90 19.75 -21.03 2.44
N ARG A 91 20.23 -22.13 3.02
CA ARG A 91 20.10 -22.42 4.47
C ARG A 91 20.73 -21.35 5.37
N VAL A 92 21.85 -20.77 4.96
CA VAL A 92 22.55 -19.73 5.73
C VAL A 92 21.76 -18.42 5.64
N ILE A 93 21.25 -18.09 4.46
CA ILE A 93 20.40 -16.91 4.23
C ILE A 93 19.08 -17.02 5.01
N ALA A 94 18.43 -18.19 4.96
CA ALA A 94 17.22 -18.47 5.70
C ALA A 94 17.46 -18.39 7.22
N GLY A 95 18.54 -19.00 7.72
CA GLY A 95 18.94 -18.92 9.12
C GLY A 95 19.22 -17.49 9.58
N ALA A 96 19.98 -16.71 8.79
CA ALA A 96 20.26 -15.31 9.07
C ALA A 96 18.98 -14.47 9.08
N SER A 97 18.06 -14.71 8.15
CA SER A 97 16.77 -14.00 8.07
C SER A 97 15.89 -14.29 9.30
N ILE A 98 15.81 -15.55 9.73
CA ILE A 98 15.11 -15.94 10.96
C ILE A 98 15.76 -15.30 12.19
N ALA A 99 17.09 -15.30 12.27
CA ALA A 99 17.82 -14.66 13.37
C ALA A 99 17.52 -13.16 13.45
N VAL A 100 17.55 -12.45 12.31
CA VAL A 100 17.20 -11.02 12.23
C VAL A 100 15.75 -10.78 12.65
N GLY A 101 14.82 -11.64 12.19
CA GLY A 101 13.41 -11.58 12.58
C GLY A 101 13.20 -11.76 14.09
N ALA A 102 13.86 -12.76 14.68
CA ALA A 102 13.78 -13.05 16.11
C ALA A 102 14.41 -11.94 16.96
N THR A 103 15.62 -11.48 16.61
CA THR A 103 16.28 -10.37 17.30
C THR A 103 15.45 -9.09 17.19
N GLY A 104 14.91 -8.77 16.02
CA GLY A 104 14.02 -7.63 15.83
C GLY A 104 12.80 -7.68 16.73
N CYS A 105 12.13 -8.83 16.80
CA CYS A 105 10.98 -9.07 17.67
C CYS A 105 11.32 -8.92 19.16
N ILE A 106 12.46 -9.45 19.62
CA ILE A 106 12.90 -9.30 21.00
C ILE A 106 13.19 -7.83 21.31
N VAL A 107 13.91 -7.14 20.43
CA VAL A 107 14.30 -5.74 20.61
C VAL A 107 13.08 -4.82 20.68
N THR A 108 12.07 -5.03 19.83
CA THR A 108 10.84 -4.23 19.82
C THR A 108 9.99 -4.45 21.08
N LEU A 109 10.02 -5.66 21.66
CA LEU A 109 9.29 -6.00 22.88
C LEU A 109 10.00 -5.52 24.15
N VAL A 110 11.33 -5.56 24.18
CA VAL A 110 12.15 -5.16 25.35
C VAL A 110 12.32 -3.64 25.41
N SER A 111 12.60 -3.00 24.29
CA SER A 111 12.86 -1.55 24.24
C SER A 111 11.80 -0.84 23.43
N SER A 112 10.83 -0.23 24.13
CA SER A 112 9.79 0.56 23.48
C SER A 112 10.36 1.71 22.63
N LYS A 113 11.48 2.32 23.05
CA LYS A 113 12.11 3.44 22.31
C LYS A 113 12.71 2.98 20.98
N VAL A 114 13.40 1.83 20.98
CA VAL A 114 13.99 1.25 19.76
C VAL A 114 12.88 0.67 18.88
N GLY A 115 11.90 -0.01 19.48
CA GLY A 115 10.73 -0.54 18.78
C GLY A 115 9.95 0.53 18.03
N THR A 116 9.71 1.69 18.66
CA THR A 116 9.07 2.84 17.99
C THR A 116 9.88 3.34 16.80
N ARG A 117 11.22 3.44 16.92
CA ARG A 117 12.07 3.87 15.79
C ARG A 117 12.04 2.86 14.64
N LEU A 118 12.10 1.57 14.94
CA LEU A 118 12.03 0.51 13.94
C LEU A 118 10.67 0.48 13.26
N TYR A 119 9.59 0.55 14.03
CA TYR A 119 8.21 0.63 13.52
C TYR A 119 8.03 1.81 12.58
N THR A 120 8.41 3.01 13.02
CA THR A 120 8.26 4.23 12.23
C THR A 120 9.11 4.17 10.96
N GLY A 121 10.37 3.71 11.06
CA GLY A 121 11.25 3.52 9.91
C GLY A 121 10.68 2.50 8.90
N TRP A 122 10.15 1.38 9.39
CA TRP A 122 9.48 0.37 8.57
C TRP A 122 8.23 0.92 7.88
N MET A 123 7.44 1.73 8.58
CA MET A 123 6.23 2.34 8.01
C MET A 123 6.56 3.31 6.87
N TYR A 124 7.63 4.10 7.02
CA TYR A 124 8.15 4.91 5.92
C TYR A 124 8.67 4.05 4.76
N ALA A 125 9.34 2.94 5.05
CA ALA A 125 9.83 2.04 4.02
C ALA A 125 8.69 1.38 3.22
N ALA A 126 7.59 1.03 3.88
CA ALA A 126 6.42 0.43 3.25
C ALA A 126 5.52 1.44 2.52
N LEU A 127 5.64 2.75 2.79
CA LEU A 127 4.76 3.78 2.23
C LEU A 127 4.71 3.78 0.70
N PRO A 128 5.83 3.74 -0.05
CA PRO A 128 5.81 3.72 -1.51
C PRO A 128 5.07 2.50 -2.09
N ILE A 129 5.22 1.35 -1.44
CA ILE A 129 4.57 0.10 -1.82
C ILE A 129 3.07 0.21 -1.56
N GLY A 130 2.67 0.64 -0.36
CA GLY A 130 1.27 0.79 0.03
C GLY A 130 0.52 1.82 -0.82
N TRP A 131 1.18 2.94 -1.16
CA TRP A 131 0.63 3.96 -2.06
C TRP A 131 0.40 3.37 -3.46
N THR A 132 1.39 2.68 -4.03
CA THR A 132 1.30 2.11 -5.38
C THR A 132 0.21 1.04 -5.46
N ILE A 133 0.15 0.13 -4.48
CA ILE A 133 -0.87 -0.93 -4.45
C ILE A 133 -2.27 -0.33 -4.33
N SER A 134 -2.47 0.68 -3.49
CA SER A 134 -3.77 1.34 -3.32
C SER A 134 -4.26 1.97 -4.62
N HIS A 135 -3.38 2.66 -5.36
CA HIS A 135 -3.74 3.28 -6.64
C HIS A 135 -3.94 2.25 -7.74
N ALA A 136 -3.10 1.22 -7.80
CA ALA A 136 -3.26 0.12 -8.74
C ALA A 136 -4.59 -0.62 -8.54
N LEU A 137 -4.97 -0.87 -7.28
CA LEU A 137 -6.24 -1.49 -6.94
C LEU A 137 -7.42 -0.60 -7.29
N LEU A 138 -7.35 0.70 -6.99
CA LEU A 138 -8.39 1.66 -7.35
C LEU A 138 -8.57 1.75 -8.88
N ALA A 139 -7.46 1.83 -9.63
CA ALA A 139 -7.47 1.82 -11.09
C ALA A 139 -8.07 0.52 -11.63
N LEU A 140 -7.68 -0.63 -11.06
CA LEU A 140 -8.23 -1.93 -11.44
C LEU A 140 -9.74 -1.97 -11.23
N ILE A 141 -10.24 -1.60 -10.05
CA ILE A 141 -11.68 -1.58 -9.78
C ILE A 141 -12.41 -0.62 -10.71
N TYR A 142 -11.84 0.57 -10.92
CA TYR A 142 -12.44 1.57 -11.79
C TYR A 142 -12.56 1.08 -13.23
N TYR A 143 -11.50 0.53 -13.81
CA TYR A 143 -11.50 0.12 -15.21
C TYR A 143 -12.11 -1.27 -15.44
N ALA A 144 -11.99 -2.20 -14.50
CA ALA A 144 -12.51 -3.56 -14.65
C ALA A 144 -13.97 -3.69 -14.21
N VAL A 145 -14.47 -2.83 -13.33
CA VAL A 145 -15.84 -2.92 -12.78
C VAL A 145 -16.66 -1.69 -13.13
N LEU A 146 -16.23 -0.49 -12.71
CA LEU A 146 -17.06 0.70 -12.85
C LEU A 146 -17.22 1.14 -14.32
N THR A 147 -16.13 1.08 -15.09
CA THR A 147 -16.12 1.47 -16.50
C THR A 147 -17.01 0.58 -17.37
N PRO A 148 -16.96 -0.77 -17.29
CA PRO A 148 -17.87 -1.60 -18.07
C PRO A 148 -19.33 -1.44 -17.64
N ILE A 149 -19.62 -1.24 -16.34
CA ILE A 149 -20.98 -0.91 -15.89
C ILE A 149 -21.46 0.39 -16.57
N GLY A 150 -20.64 1.44 -16.53
CA GLY A 150 -20.96 2.72 -17.18
C GLY A 150 -21.13 2.58 -18.70
N LEU A 151 -20.32 1.74 -19.35
CA LEU A 151 -20.43 1.46 -20.77
C LEU A 151 -21.73 0.74 -21.11
N VAL A 152 -22.11 -0.27 -20.34
CA VAL A 152 -23.39 -0.99 -20.49
C VAL A 152 -24.57 -0.03 -20.30
N MET A 153 -24.55 0.81 -19.28
CA MET A 153 -25.60 1.82 -19.07
C MET A 153 -25.72 2.77 -20.27
N ARG A 154 -24.58 3.22 -20.81
CA ARG A 154 -24.55 4.08 -22.00
C ARG A 154 -25.07 3.37 -23.25
N LEU A 155 -24.77 2.08 -23.43
CA LEU A 155 -25.28 1.27 -24.54
C LEU A 155 -26.80 1.03 -24.43
N LEU A 156 -27.32 0.83 -23.22
CA LEU A 156 -28.76 0.71 -22.95
C LEU A 156 -29.50 2.05 -22.98
N GLY A 157 -28.81 3.16 -23.24
CA GLY A 157 -29.40 4.49 -23.31
C GLY A 157 -29.80 5.08 -21.95
N ASN A 158 -29.41 4.46 -20.84
CA ASN A 158 -29.71 4.94 -19.50
C ASN A 158 -28.73 6.06 -19.12
N ASP A 159 -29.23 7.30 -19.01
CA ASP A 159 -28.46 8.46 -18.56
C ASP A 159 -28.99 8.99 -17.22
N PRO A 160 -28.65 8.32 -16.10
CA PRO A 160 -29.16 8.68 -14.78
C PRO A 160 -28.72 10.07 -14.31
N MET A 161 -27.64 10.60 -14.89
CA MET A 161 -27.13 11.94 -14.55
C MET A 161 -27.58 13.01 -15.54
N GLN A 162 -28.49 12.70 -16.47
CA GLN A 162 -29.04 13.64 -17.48
C GLN A 162 -27.95 14.48 -18.16
N ARG A 163 -26.82 13.86 -18.47
CA ARG A 163 -25.64 14.51 -19.06
C ARG A 163 -25.80 14.81 -20.54
N ARG A 164 -26.80 14.22 -21.21
CA ARG A 164 -27.10 14.52 -22.63
C ARG A 164 -27.71 15.92 -22.75
N LEU A 165 -27.08 16.73 -23.60
CA LEU A 165 -27.47 18.11 -23.84
C LEU A 165 -28.70 18.14 -24.78
N ASP A 166 -29.86 18.47 -24.23
CA ASP A 166 -31.10 18.65 -24.98
C ASP A 166 -31.18 20.08 -25.54
N ARG A 167 -30.94 20.24 -26.84
CA ARG A 167 -30.96 21.55 -27.51
C ARG A 167 -32.37 22.13 -27.67
N ALA A 168 -33.42 21.32 -27.50
CA ALA A 168 -34.80 21.79 -27.56
C ALA A 168 -35.33 22.22 -26.18
N ALA A 169 -34.60 21.94 -25.10
CA ALA A 169 -34.99 22.35 -23.76
C ALA A 169 -34.90 23.88 -23.59
N THR A 170 -35.98 24.49 -23.12
CA THR A 170 -36.04 25.93 -22.81
C THR A 170 -35.19 26.29 -21.59
N THR A 171 -35.00 25.36 -20.65
CA THR A 171 -34.11 25.51 -19.49
C THR A 171 -33.69 24.13 -18.97
N TYR A 172 -32.45 24.02 -18.46
CA TYR A 172 -31.95 22.82 -17.76
C TYR A 172 -32.25 22.85 -16.26
N TRP A 173 -32.96 23.86 -15.77
CA TRP A 173 -33.30 23.99 -14.36
C TRP A 173 -34.24 22.87 -13.94
N SER A 174 -33.77 21.96 -13.08
CA SER A 174 -34.64 21.00 -12.41
C SER A 174 -35.34 21.70 -11.24
N GLU A 175 -36.66 21.75 -11.26
CA GLU A 175 -37.43 22.37 -10.19
C GLU A 175 -37.16 21.66 -8.85
N HIS A 176 -36.58 22.40 -7.89
CA HIS A 176 -36.31 21.87 -6.57
C HIS A 176 -37.64 21.63 -5.84
N ARG A 177 -38.00 20.38 -5.58
CA ARG A 177 -39.18 20.05 -4.76
C ARG A 177 -38.85 20.32 -3.30
N PRO A 178 -39.42 21.37 -2.67
CA PRO A 178 -39.13 21.67 -1.27
C PRO A 178 -39.54 20.48 -0.40
N PRO A 179 -38.77 20.14 0.64
CA PRO A 179 -39.16 19.10 1.57
C PRO A 179 -40.50 19.46 2.21
N THR A 180 -41.48 18.56 2.11
CA THR A 180 -42.81 18.74 2.70
C THR A 180 -42.79 18.71 4.23
N ASP A 181 -41.71 18.19 4.84
CA ASP A 181 -41.53 18.11 6.28
C ASP A 181 -40.15 18.70 6.68
N PRO A 182 -40.11 19.78 7.47
CA PRO A 182 -38.88 20.34 8.02
C PRO A 182 -38.07 19.33 8.84
N LYS A 183 -38.70 18.30 9.41
CA LYS A 183 -38.01 17.26 10.18
C LYS A 183 -37.11 16.38 9.33
N ARG A 184 -37.30 16.37 8.00
CA ARG A 184 -36.45 15.64 7.05
C ARG A 184 -35.02 16.20 7.01
N TYR A 185 -34.82 17.48 7.32
CA TYR A 185 -33.47 18.05 7.45
C TYR A 185 -32.64 17.41 8.56
N PHE A 186 -33.28 16.87 9.60
CA PHE A 186 -32.61 16.15 10.69
C PHE A 186 -32.36 14.67 10.38
N ARG A 187 -32.76 14.16 9.21
CA ARG A 187 -32.54 12.77 8.75
C ARG A 187 -31.82 12.80 7.41
N GLN A 188 -30.49 12.95 7.46
CA GLN A 188 -29.64 13.08 6.27
C GLN A 188 -29.22 11.74 5.63
N PHE A 189 -29.53 10.60 6.26
CA PHE A 189 -29.21 9.26 5.79
C PHE A 189 -30.44 8.37 5.77
#